data_AF-A0A534IAU2-F1
#
_entry.id   AF-A0A534IAU2-F1
#
_cell.length_a   1.000
_cell.length_b   1.000
_cell.length_c   1.000
_cell.angle_alpha   90.00
_cell.angle_beta   90.00
_cell.angle_gamma   90.00
#
_symmetry.space_group_name_H-M   'P 1'
#
loop_
_entity.id
_entity.type
_entity.pdbx_description
1 polymer ?
#
loop_
_entity_poly.entity_id
_entity_poly.type
_entity_poly.pdbx_seq_one_letter_code
_entity_poly.pdbx_strand_id
1 'polypeptide(L)'
;FLSRGAEVIVFVGGDGTARDVASTVGLAVPIVGVPAGVKMHSAVFGIHPASVAAILADFADGHTAVVDAEILDLDEEKYRGGDWVV
;
A
#
# COMPACT_ATOMS: atom_id res chain seq x y z
N PHE A 1 -1.12 -3.39 -16.40
CA PHE A 1 0.30 -3.14 -16.03
C PHE A 1 1.06 -4.44 -15.84
N LEU A 2 0.46 -5.48 -15.21
CA LEU A 2 1.08 -6.81 -15.09
C LEU A 2 1.53 -7.39 -16.44
N SER A 3 0.64 -7.37 -17.44
CA SER A 3 0.98 -7.83 -18.81
C SER A 3 1.99 -6.96 -19.56
N ARG A 4 2.39 -5.82 -18.98
CA ARG A 4 3.37 -4.88 -19.54
C ARG A 4 4.71 -4.90 -18.80
N GLY A 5 4.89 -5.81 -17.85
CA GLY A 5 6.16 -5.97 -17.11
C GLY A 5 6.41 -4.89 -16.06
N ALA A 6 5.37 -4.36 -15.41
CA ALA A 6 5.58 -3.44 -14.29
C ALA A 6 6.24 -4.16 -13.10
N GLU A 7 7.34 -3.60 -12.59
CA GLU A 7 8.14 -4.19 -11.51
C GLU A 7 7.77 -3.66 -10.12
N VAL A 8 7.09 -2.51 -10.06
CA VAL A 8 6.55 -1.91 -8.84
C VAL A 8 5.31 -1.09 -9.16
N ILE A 9 4.37 -1.01 -8.22
CA ILE A 9 3.18 -0.16 -8.31
C ILE A 9 3.23 0.90 -7.23
N VAL A 10 3.07 2.15 -7.66
CA VAL A 10 2.92 3.30 -6.77
C VAL A 10 1.49 3.78 -6.86
N PHE A 11 0.83 3.91 -5.72
CA PHE A 11 -0.53 4.45 -5.66
C PHE A 11 -0.62 5.59 -4.64
N VAL A 12 -1.64 6.42 -4.77
CA VAL A 12 -1.90 7.56 -3.89
C VAL A 12 -3.29 7.38 -3.30
N GLY A 13 -3.43 7.36 -1.97
CA GLY A 13 -4.72 7.06 -1.34
C GLY A 13 -4.63 6.79 0.15
N GLY A 14 -5.59 6.00 0.64
CA GLY A 14 -5.65 5.48 2.01
C GLY A 14 -5.86 3.96 2.04
N ASP A 15 -6.18 3.37 3.19
CA ASP A 15 -6.23 1.91 3.38
C ASP A 15 -7.19 1.18 2.42
N GLY A 16 -8.35 1.77 2.09
CA GLY A 16 -9.26 1.22 1.07
C GLY A 16 -8.61 1.12 -0.32
N THR A 17 -7.83 2.13 -0.73
CA THR A 17 -7.05 2.07 -1.98
C THR A 17 -5.97 0.99 -1.91
N ALA A 18 -5.30 0.84 -0.76
CA ALA A 18 -4.34 -0.24 -0.57
C ALA A 18 -4.99 -1.62 -0.72
N ARG A 19 -6.19 -1.82 -0.16
CA ARG A 19 -6.98 -3.05 -0.31
C ARG A 19 -7.31 -3.33 -1.78
N ASP A 20 -7.80 -2.33 -2.51
CA ASP A 20 -8.17 -2.48 -3.91
C ASP A 20 -6.97 -2.87 -4.79
N VAL A 21 -5.83 -2.20 -4.58
CA VAL A 21 -4.59 -2.50 -5.30
C VAL A 21 -4.12 -3.91 -4.97
N ALA A 22 -4.01 -4.26 -3.68
CA ALA A 22 -3.50 -5.56 -3.25
C ALA A 22 -4.41 -6.74 -3.64
N SER A 23 -5.73 -6.57 -3.57
CA SER A 23 -6.67 -7.61 -4.03
C SER A 23 -6.60 -7.85 -5.54
N THR A 24 -6.18 -6.84 -6.31
CA THR A 24 -5.99 -6.93 -7.76
C THR A 24 -4.66 -7.62 -8.13
N VAL A 25 -3.58 -7.35 -7.39
CA VAL A 25 -2.22 -7.79 -7.76
C VAL A 25 -1.70 -8.97 -6.95
N GLY A 26 -2.32 -9.26 -5.80
CA GLY A 26 -1.87 -10.26 -4.86
C GLY A 26 -0.40 -10.04 -4.47
N LEU A 27 0.41 -11.08 -4.60
CA LEU A 27 1.86 -11.06 -4.35
C LEU A 27 2.68 -10.99 -5.65
N ALA A 28 2.06 -10.66 -6.79
CA ALA A 28 2.74 -10.71 -8.08
C ALA A 28 3.72 -9.55 -8.31
N VAL A 29 3.40 -8.36 -7.75
CA VAL A 29 4.18 -7.13 -7.92
C VAL A 29 4.16 -6.35 -6.60
N PRO A 30 5.32 -5.86 -6.11
CA PRO A 30 5.38 -5.04 -4.91
C PRO A 30 4.61 -3.72 -5.09
N ILE A 31 4.02 -3.25 -4.00
CA ILE A 31 3.23 -2.01 -3.96
C ILE A 31 3.78 -1.07 -2.90
N VAL A 32 3.74 0.23 -3.17
CA VAL A 32 4.04 1.28 -2.19
C VAL A 32 3.02 2.41 -2.30
N GLY A 33 2.48 2.82 -1.16
CA GLY A 33 1.45 3.84 -1.06
C GLY A 33 2.01 5.21 -0.69
N VAL A 34 1.55 6.26 -1.38
CA VAL A 34 1.76 7.65 -1.01
C VAL A 34 0.57 8.12 -0.17
N PRO A 35 0.79 8.64 1.06
CA PRO A 35 -0.27 9.20 1.90
C PRO A 35 -1.06 10.32 1.23
N ALA A 36 -2.39 10.18 1.21
CA ALA A 36 -3.31 11.26 0.79
C ALA A 36 -4.36 11.63 1.86
N GLY A 37 -4.32 11.03 3.04
CA GLY A 37 -5.30 11.24 4.12
C GLY A 37 -4.67 11.16 5.52
N VAL A 38 -5.52 11.18 6.56
CA VAL A 38 -5.10 11.26 7.98
C VAL A 38 -5.15 9.93 8.73
N LYS A 39 -5.75 8.88 8.15
CA LYS A 39 -5.87 7.55 8.76
C LYS A 39 -5.36 6.50 7.78
N MET A 40 -4.11 6.13 7.93
CA MET A 40 -3.52 5.03 7.19
C MET A 40 -2.77 4.16 8.18
N HIS A 41 -3.25 2.94 8.36
CA HIS A 41 -2.73 2.00 9.34
C HIS A 41 -2.01 0.82 8.69
N SER A 42 -2.19 0.62 7.37
CA SER A 42 -1.48 -0.42 6.62
C SER A 42 0.01 -0.11 6.50
N ALA A 43 0.85 -1.13 6.62
CA ALA A 43 2.31 -1.00 6.59
C ALA A 43 2.90 -0.68 5.20
N VAL A 44 2.06 -0.52 4.18
CA VAL A 44 2.46 -0.30 2.78
C VAL A 44 2.69 1.18 2.43
N PHE A 45 2.43 2.10 3.35
CA PHE A 45 2.53 3.53 3.12
C PHE A 45 3.87 4.11 3.59
N GLY A 46 4.44 5.01 2.79
CA GLY A 46 5.52 5.88 3.25
C GLY A 46 5.01 6.94 4.22
N ILE A 47 5.89 7.43 5.11
CA ILE A 47 5.55 8.48 6.08
C ILE A 47 5.22 9.80 5.36
N HIS A 48 5.97 10.11 4.30
CA HIS A 48 5.79 11.29 3.46
C HIS A 48 5.99 10.94 1.98
N PRO A 49 5.44 11.72 1.03
CA PRO A 49 5.69 11.52 -0.40
C PRO A 49 7.18 11.48 -0.75
N ALA A 50 8.00 12.31 -0.10
CA ALA A 50 9.45 12.29 -0.27
C ALA A 50 10.10 10.97 0.18
N SER A 51 9.57 10.32 1.23
CA SER A 51 10.05 9.02 1.67
C SER A 51 9.74 7.93 0.65
N VAL A 52 8.56 7.97 0.02
CA VAL A 52 8.20 7.05 -1.06
C VAL A 52 9.12 7.24 -2.28
N ALA A 53 9.44 8.49 -2.62
CA ALA A 53 10.39 8.77 -3.68
C ALA A 53 11.79 8.19 -3.40
N ALA A 54 12.28 8.31 -2.16
CA ALA A 54 13.55 7.71 -1.76
C ALA A 54 13.51 6.16 -1.85
N ILE A 55 12.45 5.52 -1.36
CA ILE A 55 12.25 4.07 -1.48
C ILE A 55 12.27 3.63 -2.95
N LEU A 56 11.63 4.39 -3.84
CA LEU A 56 11.59 4.07 -5.27
C LEU A 56 12.95 4.23 -5.95
N ALA A 57 13.73 5.24 -5.55
CA ALA A 57 15.11 5.39 -6.03
C ALA A 57 15.97 4.20 -5.59
N ASP A 58 15.92 3.84 -4.31
CA ASP A 58 16.65 2.69 -3.78
C ASP A 58 16.17 1.37 -4.40
N PHE A 59 14.88 1.23 -4.72
CA PHE A 59 14.33 0.07 -5.42
C PHE A 59 14.86 -0.02 -6.85
N ALA A 60 14.88 1.10 -7.58
CA ALA A 60 15.42 1.16 -8.95
C ALA A 60 16.91 0.83 -9.01
N ASP A 61 17.66 1.17 -7.95
CA ASP A 61 19.08 0.83 -7.81
C ASP A 61 19.31 -0.60 -7.26
N GLY A 62 18.25 -1.34 -6.91
CA GLY A 62 18.34 -2.71 -6.38
C GLY A 62 18.80 -2.80 -4.92
N HIS A 63 18.69 -1.70 -4.17
CA HIS A 63 19.11 -1.59 -2.76
C HIS A 63 17.97 -1.83 -1.76
N THR A 64 16.76 -2.10 -2.23
CA THR A 64 15.57 -2.29 -1.38
C THR A 64 15.16 -3.76 -1.30
N ALA A 65 14.82 -4.23 -0.10
CA ALA A 65 14.18 -5.52 0.09
C ALA A 65 12.66 -5.38 -0.01
N VAL A 66 12.01 -6.31 -0.72
CA VAL A 66 10.55 -6.47 -0.71
C VAL A 66 10.17 -7.40 0.45
N VAL A 67 9.19 -6.99 1.22
CA VAL A 67 8.69 -7.76 2.38
C VAL A 67 7.17 -7.89 2.30
N ASP A 68 6.65 -8.97 2.85
CA ASP A 68 5.21 -9.13 3.03
C ASP A 68 4.72 -8.16 4.11
N ALA A 69 3.59 -7.52 3.86
CA ALA A 69 3.00 -6.52 4.73
C ALA A 69 1.49 -6.73 4.83
N GLU A 70 0.94 -6.57 6.04
CA GLU A 70 -0.50 -6.64 6.25
C GLU A 70 -1.18 -5.33 5.84
N ILE A 71 -2.35 -5.48 5.22
CA ILE A 71 -3.24 -4.38 4.87
C ILE A 71 -4.35 -4.34 5.91
N LEU A 72 -4.24 -3.37 6.79
CA LEU A 72 -5.19 -3.09 7.85
C LEU A 72 -6.22 -2.11 7.30
N ASP A 73 -7.16 -2.62 6.52
CA ASP A 73 -8.31 -1.81 6.13
C ASP A 73 -9.45 -2.05 7.12
N LEU A 74 -9.54 -1.13 8.08
CA LEU A 74 -10.67 -1.03 9.00
C LEU A 74 -11.90 -0.65 8.18
N ASP A 75 -12.88 -1.55 8.11
CA ASP A 75 -14.18 -1.25 7.55
C ASP A 75 -14.86 -0.16 8.40
N GLU A 76 -14.70 1.10 8.00
CA GLU A 76 -15.19 2.27 8.73
C GLU A 76 -16.73 2.27 8.87
N GLU A 77 -17.42 1.49 8.04
CA GLU A 77 -18.87 1.33 8.05
C GLU A 77 -19.28 0.34 9.15
N LYS A 78 -18.57 -0.78 9.28
CA LYS A 78 -18.69 -1.69 10.44
C LYS A 78 -18.22 -1.04 11.74
N TYR A 79 -17.21 -0.17 11.70
CA TYR A 79 -16.76 0.61 12.85
C TYR A 79 -17.83 1.56 13.38
N ARG A 80 -18.61 2.20 12.49
CA ARG A 80 -19.75 3.03 12.89
C ARG A 80 -20.94 2.21 13.41
N GLY A 81 -21.09 0.96 12.96
CA GLY A 81 -22.17 0.07 13.38
C GLY A 81 -21.94 -0.63 14.73
N GLY A 82 -20.70 -0.70 15.22
CA GLY A 82 -20.36 -1.33 16.50
C GLY A 82 -20.05 -2.84 16.45
N ASP A 83 -20.07 -3.45 15.26
CA ASP A 83 -19.93 -4.91 15.07
C ASP A 83 -18.47 -5.35 14.81
N TRP A 84 -17.51 -4.90 15.63
CA TRP A 84 -16.13 -5.38 15.51
C TRP A 84 -15.93 -6.70 16.25
N VAL A 85 -15.63 -7.76 15.50
CA VAL A 85 -15.05 -9.01 15.99
C VAL A 85 -13.62 -9.09 15.46
N VAL A 86 -12.68 -9.32 16.38
CA VAL A 86 -11.24 -9.52 16.13
C VAL A 86 -11.00 -10.85 15.43
#